data_AF-A0A354WS70-F1
#
_entry.id   AF-A0A354WS70-F1
#
_cell.length_a   1.000
_cell.length_b   1.000
_cell.length_c   1.000
_cell.angle_alpha   90.00
_cell.angle_beta   90.00
_cell.angle_gamma   90.00
#
_symmetry.space_group_name_H-M   'P 1'
#
loop_
_entity.id
_entity.type
_entity.pdbx_description
1 polymer ?
#
loop_
_entity_poly.entity_id
_entity_poly.type
_entity_poly.pdbx_seq_one_letter_code
_entity_poly.pdbx_strand_id
1 'polypeptide(L)'
;TNGFIRWPFVLEGMIIGLIGSGIASFLLWEGYKAVINEMATAGLVFIPMIPVWPFMLYTTLIILAAGIVIGMLGSAISLRKYMKV
;
A
#
# COMPACT_ATOMS: atom_id res chain seq x y z
N THR A 1 9.91 -21.05 -24.18
CA THR A 1 9.07 -19.82 -24.10
C THR A 1 9.56 -18.96 -22.94
N ASN A 2 9.98 -17.71 -23.21
CA ASN A 2 10.57 -16.81 -22.20
C ASN A 2 9.60 -16.40 -21.06
N GLY A 3 8.33 -16.80 -21.13
CA GLY A 3 7.32 -16.53 -20.11
C GLY A 3 7.47 -17.36 -18.82
N PHE A 4 8.06 -18.55 -18.88
CA PHE A 4 8.22 -19.43 -17.71
C PHE A 4 9.17 -18.84 -16.65
N ILE A 5 10.17 -18.07 -17.11
CA ILE A 5 11.16 -17.43 -16.24
C ILE A 5 10.62 -16.13 -15.63
N ARG A 6 9.68 -15.44 -16.29
CA ARG A 6 9.20 -14.11 -15.86
C ARG A 6 8.12 -14.16 -14.78
N TRP A 7 7.24 -15.15 -14.85
CA TRP A 7 6.14 -15.34 -13.88
C TRP A 7 6.59 -15.42 -12.41
N PRO A 8 7.64 -16.17 -12.04
CA PRO A 8 8.08 -16.24 -10.63
C PRO A 8 8.54 -14.88 -10.08
N PHE A 9 9.27 -14.08 -10.87
CA PHE A 9 9.70 -12.74 -10.43
C PHE A 9 8.53 -11.76 -10.30
N VAL A 10 7.51 -11.87 -11.16
CA VAL A 10 6.30 -11.06 -11.04
C VAL A 10 5.56 -11.38 -9.74
N LEU A 11 5.43 -12.66 -9.40
CA LEU A 11 4.84 -13.10 -8.14
C LEU A 11 5.65 -12.61 -6.93
N GLU A 12 6.98 -12.68 -6.98
CA GLU A 12 7.85 -12.14 -5.93
C GLU A 12 7.62 -10.63 -5.74
N GLY A 13 7.56 -9.88 -6.85
CA GLY A 13 7.24 -8.45 -6.83
C GLY A 13 5.88 -8.14 -6.23
N MET A 14 4.84 -8.92 -6.57
CA MET A 14 3.50 -8.77 -6.01
C MET A 14 3.48 -9.02 -4.50
N ILE A 15 4.19 -10.04 -4.00
CA ILE A 15 4.27 -10.36 -2.57
C ILE A 15 4.97 -9.23 -1.81
N ILE A 16 6.10 -8.73 -2.32
CA ILE A 16 6.81 -7.59 -1.73
C ILE A 16 5.91 -6.34 -1.73
N GLY A 17 5.21 -6.08 -2.84
CA GLY A 17 4.26 -4.99 -2.97
C GLY A 17 3.09 -5.08 -1.99
N LEU A 18 2.55 -6.28 -1.77
CA LEU A 18 1.49 -6.56 -0.80
C LEU A 18 1.96 -6.32 0.63
N ILE A 19 3.15 -6.82 1.01
CA ILE A 19 3.70 -6.64 2.36
C ILE A 19 3.97 -5.15 2.62
N GLY A 20 4.61 -4.46 1.66
CA GLY A 20 4.92 -3.03 1.80
C GLY A 20 3.68 -2.16 1.92
N SER A 21 2.67 -2.41 1.10
CA SER A 21 1.38 -1.69 1.19
C SER A 21 0.58 -2.06 2.44
N GLY A 22 0.68 -3.29 2.94
CA GLY A 22 0.10 -3.70 4.21
C GLY A 22 0.69 -2.92 5.39
N ILE A 23 2.02 -2.81 5.44
CA ILE A 23 2.72 -2.01 6.46
C ILE A 23 2.34 -0.52 6.34
N ALA A 24 2.33 0.03 5.12
CA ALA A 24 1.93 1.41 4.89
C ALA A 24 0.48 1.69 5.33
N SER A 25 -0.44 0.78 5.03
CA SER A 25 -1.85 0.90 5.43
C SER A 25 -2.01 0.84 6.95
N PHE A 26 -1.26 -0.06 7.61
CA PHE A 26 -1.25 -0.15 9.08
C PHE A 26 -0.74 1.14 9.72
N LEU A 27 0.38 1.67 9.24
CA LEU A 27 0.95 2.94 9.72
C LEU A 27 -0.02 4.12 9.51
N LEU A 28 -0.66 4.19 8.35
CA LEU A 28 -1.67 5.22 8.08
C LEU A 28 -2.87 5.13 9.01
N TRP A 29 -3.31 3.91 9.33
CA TRP A 29 -4.45 3.73 10.22
C TRP A 29 -4.15 4.19 11.64
N GLU A 30 -3.02 3.77 12.19
CA GLU A 30 -2.60 4.19 13.52
C GLU A 30 -2.28 5.69 13.57
N GLY A 31 -1.64 6.22 12.53
CA GLY A 31 -1.38 7.66 12.40
C GLY A 31 -2.67 8.48 12.36
N TYR A 32 -3.68 8.03 11.61
CA TYR A 32 -4.98 8.71 11.51
C TYR A 32 -5.71 8.74 12.85
N LYS A 33 -5.73 7.63 13.59
CA LYS A 33 -6.30 7.57 14.95
C LYS A 33 -5.57 8.49 15.92
N ALA A 34 -4.23 8.47 15.88
CA ALA A 34 -3.41 9.30 16.75
C ALA A 34 -3.73 10.79 16.54
N VAL A 35 -3.80 11.24 15.28
CA VAL A 35 -4.16 12.64 14.95
C VAL A 35 -5.55 13.00 15.46
N ILE A 36 -6.56 12.13 15.27
CA ILE A 36 -7.92 12.40 15.77
C ILE A 36 -7.93 12.52 17.30
N ASN A 37 -7.23 11.63 18.00
CA ASN A 37 -7.18 11.65 19.46
C ASN A 37 -6.49 12.92 19.98
N GLU A 38 -5.37 13.33 19.38
CA GLU A 38 -4.67 14.57 19.73
C GLU A 38 -5.49 15.82 19.42
N MET A 39 -6.30 15.80 18.35
CA MET A 39 -7.20 16.91 18.05
C MET A 39 -8.36 17.00 19.04
N ALA A 40 -8.86 15.86 19.52
CA ALA A 40 -9.89 15.82 20.55
C ALA A 40 -9.36 16.35 21.89
N THR A 41 -8.15 15.97 22.31
CA THR A 41 -7.50 16.47 23.53
C THR A 41 -7.18 17.96 23.44
N ALA A 42 -6.81 18.46 22.25
CA ALA A 42 -6.56 19.88 22.00
C ALA A 42 -7.83 20.75 21.92
N GLY A 43 -9.03 20.17 22.05
CA GLY A 43 -10.31 20.90 21.97
C GLY A 43 -10.72 21.30 20.55
N LEU A 44 -10.09 20.73 19.52
CA LEU A 44 -10.36 21.00 18.10
C LEU A 44 -11.55 20.19 17.55
N VAL A 45 -12.47 19.78 18.42
CA VAL A 45 -13.61 18.89 18.11
C VAL A 45 -14.60 19.52 17.12
N PHE A 46 -14.54 20.84 16.92
CA PHE A 46 -15.35 21.56 15.94
C PHE A 46 -14.90 21.34 14.48
N ILE A 47 -13.70 20.78 14.25
CA ILE A 47 -13.24 20.42 12.91
C ILE A 47 -13.89 19.08 12.54
N PRO A 48 -14.79 19.02 11.54
CA PRO A 48 -15.48 17.79 11.18
C PRO A 48 -14.50 16.80 10.55
N MET A 49 -14.14 15.77 11.29
CA MET A 49 -13.34 14.65 10.79
C MET A 49 -14.21 13.63 10.07
N ILE A 50 -13.66 13.02 9.02
CA ILE A 50 -14.33 11.92 8.33
C ILE A 50 -14.34 10.71 9.29
N PRO A 51 -15.48 10.01 9.44
CA PRO A 51 -15.55 8.81 10.25
C PRO A 51 -14.52 7.76 9.80
N VAL A 52 -13.78 7.19 10.76
CA VAL A 52 -12.74 6.16 10.52
C VAL A 52 -13.32 4.99 9.72
N TRP A 53 -14.55 4.58 10.03
CA TRP A 53 -15.28 3.58 9.27
C TRP A 53 -16.42 4.24 8.48
N PRO A 54 -16.62 3.93 7.18
CA PRO A 54 -15.89 2.97 6.34
C PRO A 54 -14.68 3.56 5.60
N PHE A 55 -14.33 4.82 5.80
CA PHE A 55 -13.31 5.52 5.02
C PHE A 55 -11.95 4.79 5.01
N MET A 56 -11.45 4.37 6.18
CA MET A 56 -10.16 3.68 6.27
C MET A 56 -10.15 2.33 5.55
N LEU A 57 -11.31 1.66 5.43
CA LEU A 57 -11.41 0.42 4.66
C LEU A 57 -11.13 0.67 3.18
N TYR A 58 -11.79 1.67 2.57
CA TYR A 58 -11.58 2.01 1.17
C TYR A 58 -10.14 2.45 0.91
N THR A 59 -9.58 3.30 1.76
CA THR A 59 -8.19 3.75 1.65
C THR A 59 -7.21 2.57 1.72
N THR A 60 -7.41 1.65 2.66
CA THR A 60 -6.58 0.44 2.80
C THR A 60 -6.64 -0.43 1.54
N LEU A 61 -7.83 -0.67 0.99
CA LEU A 61 -8.00 -1.45 -0.24
C LEU A 61 -7.29 -0.82 -1.44
N ILE A 62 -7.39 0.50 -1.58
CA ILE A 62 -6.71 1.24 -2.66
C ILE A 62 -5.19 1.13 -2.51
N ILE A 63 -4.66 1.29 -1.29
CA ILE A 63 -3.22 1.21 -1.03
C ILE A 63 -2.69 -0.20 -1.27
N LEU A 64 -3.41 -1.24 -0.82
CA LEU A 64 -3.05 -2.63 -1.09
C LEU A 64 -3.04 -2.91 -2.60
N ALA A 65 -4.08 -2.52 -3.33
CA ALA A 65 -4.16 -2.69 -4.77
C ALA A 65 -3.01 -1.96 -5.49
N ALA A 66 -2.73 -0.71 -5.12
CA ALA A 66 -1.63 0.07 -5.66
C ALA A 66 -0.27 -0.58 -5.37
N GLY A 67 -0.05 -1.08 -4.15
CA GLY A 67 1.18 -1.79 -3.77
C GLY A 67 1.44 -3.02 -4.61
N ILE A 68 0.42 -3.83 -4.86
CA ILE A 68 0.52 -5.02 -5.72
C ILE A 68 0.87 -4.60 -7.16
N VAL A 69 0.20 -3.58 -7.71
CA VAL A 69 0.47 -3.08 -9.07
C VAL A 69 1.89 -2.53 -9.19
N ILE A 70 2.34 -1.75 -8.20
CA ILE A 70 3.70 -1.20 -8.17
C ILE A 70 4.73 -2.33 -8.05
N GLY A 71 4.48 -3.33 -7.20
CA GLY A 71 5.36 -4.50 -7.04
C GLY A 71 5.47 -5.34 -8.32
N MET A 72 4.34 -5.54 -9.01
CA MET A 72 4.30 -6.18 -10.32
C MET A 72 5.09 -5.39 -11.37
N LEU A 73 4.89 -4.08 -11.48
CA LEU A 73 5.60 -3.23 -12.44
C LEU A 73 7.11 -3.15 -12.13
N GLY A 74 7.47 -3.01 -10.86
CA GLY A 74 8.85 -2.94 -10.40
C GLY A 74 9.64 -4.20 -10.74
N SER A 75 9.04 -5.37 -10.53
CA SER A 75 9.67 -6.65 -10.88
C SER A 75 9.85 -6.82 -12.40
N ALA A 76 8.86 -6.40 -13.20
CA ALA A 76 8.93 -6.44 -14.66
C ALA A 76 10.04 -5.52 -15.22
N ILE A 77 10.21 -4.33 -14.64
CA ILE A 77 11.29 -3.40 -15.01
C ILE A 77 12.65 -3.95 -14.60
N SER A 78 12.77 -4.49 -13.38
CA SER A 78 14.01 -5.10 -12.88
C SER A 78 14.49 -6.23 -13.80
N LEU A 79 13.58 -7.14 -14.18
CA LEU A 79 13.83 -8.23 -15.11
C LEU A 79 14.43 -7.74 -16.45
N ARG A 80 13.87 -6.68 -17.03
CA ARG A 80 14.37 -6.07 -18.28
C ARG A 80 15.79 -5.52 -18.17
N LYS A 81 16.22 -5.11 -16.96
CA LYS A 81 17.53 -4.51 -16.73
C LYS A 81 18.61 -5.55 -16.46
N TYR A 82 18.29 -6.65 -15.76
CA TYR A 82 19.26 -7.69 -15.38
C TYR A 82 19.39 -8.82 -16.41
N MET A 83 18.31 -9.17 -17.09
CA MET A 83 18.38 -10.04 -18.27
C MET A 83 18.57 -9.12 -19.49
N LYS A 84 19.80 -8.99 -19.98
CA LYS A 84 20.10 -8.34 -21.26
C LYS A 84 19.38 -9.09 -22.40
N VAL A 85 18.12 -8.76 -22.66
CA VAL A 85 17.34 -9.10 -23.86
C VAL A 85 16.39 -7.96 -24.20
#